data_AF-A0A1Y0D424-F1
#
_entry.id   AF-A0A1Y0D424-F1
#
_cell.length_a   1.000
_cell.length_b   1.000
_cell.length_c   1.000
_cell.angle_alpha   90.00
_cell.angle_beta   90.00
_cell.angle_gamma   90.00
#
_symmetry.space_group_name_H-M   'P 1'
#
loop_
_entity.id
_entity.type
_entity.pdbx_description
1 polymer ?
#
loop_
_entity_poly.entity_id
_entity_poly.type
_entity_poly.pdbx_seq_one_letter_code
_entity_poly.pdbx_strand_id
1 'polypeptide(L)' 'MIRVLLIQLLDEKSFREKRRITLSEVSKETGISRATLTRIANVPGNVTNTDTINALCKYFECQPGELLSYVEDEETNA' A
#
# COMPACT_ATOMS: atom_id res chain seq x y z
N MET A 1 15.81 -2.26 0.96
CA MET A 1 14.56 -3.03 1.02
C MET A 1 13.43 -2.46 0.15
N ILE A 2 12.54 -3.33 -0.38
CA ILE A 2 11.30 -2.88 -1.05
C ILE A 2 10.27 -2.46 -0.01
N ARG A 3 9.67 -1.28 -0.20
CA ARG A 3 8.60 -0.72 0.62
C ARG A 3 7.36 -0.47 -0.23
N VAL A 4 6.20 -0.74 0.35
CA VAL A 4 4.90 -0.45 -0.28
C VAL A 4 4.39 0.91 0.19
N LEU A 5 4.10 1.81 -0.74
CA LEU A 5 3.61 3.18 -0.50
C LEU A 5 2.09 3.23 -0.29
N LEU A 6 1.55 2.25 0.45
CA LEU A 6 0.09 2.08 0.61
C LEU A 6 -0.57 3.29 1.27
N ILE A 7 0.04 3.87 2.31
CA ILE A 7 -0.51 5.04 3.00
C ILE A 7 -0.50 6.27 2.10
N GLN A 8 0.57 6.48 1.33
CA GLN A 8 0.66 7.59 0.39
C GLN A 8 -0.45 7.53 -0.66
N LEU A 9 -0.66 6.37 -1.28
CA LEU A 9 -1.72 6.18 -2.28
C LEU A 9 -3.14 6.31 -1.67
N LEU A 10 -3.32 5.90 -0.42
CA LEU A 10 -4.57 6.12 0.32
C LEU A 10 -4.86 7.61 0.49
N ASP A 11 -3.86 8.39 0.89
CA ASP A 11 -4.00 9.83 1.11
C ASP A 11 -4.26 10.56 -0.23
N GLU A 12 -3.54 10.20 -1.28
CA GLU A 12 -3.74 10.75 -2.63
C GLU A 12 -5.15 10.48 -3.15
N LYS A 13 -5.65 9.24 -3.01
CA LYS A 13 -7.00 8.87 -3.42
C LYS A 13 -8.06 9.55 -2.54
N SER A 14 -7.82 9.64 -1.23
CA SER A 14 -8.70 10.34 -0.28
C SER A 14 -8.84 11.84 -0.64
N PHE A 15 -7.73 12.48 -1.01
CA PHE A 15 -7.71 13.87 -1.43
C PHE A 15 -8.46 14.07 -2.76
N ARG A 16 -8.19 13.22 -3.76
CA ARG A 16 -8.84 13.26 -5.08
C ARG A 16 -10.36 13.08 -4.99
N GLU A 17 -10.82 12.16 -4.14
CA GLU A 17 -12.24 11.84 -3.97
C GLU A 17 -12.94 12.71 -2.91
N LYS A 18 -12.22 13.62 -2.24
CA LYS A 18 -12.73 14.51 -1.17
C LYS A 18 -13.50 13.76 -0.07
N ARG A 19 -13.06 12.56 0.26
CA ARG A 19 -13.67 11.71 1.29
C ARG A 19 -12.60 10.87 1.98
N ARG A 20 -12.89 10.43 3.20
CA ARG A 20 -12.01 9.51 3.93
C ARG A 20 -12.12 8.11 3.32
N ILE A 21 -10.99 7.56 2.90
CA ILE A 21 -10.87 6.15 2.49
C ILE A 21 -10.29 5.37 3.66
N THR A 22 -10.84 4.19 3.95
CA THR A 22 -10.38 3.37 5.08
C THR A 22 -9.79 2.05 4.58
N LEU A 23 -8.90 1.45 5.37
CA LEU A 23 -8.38 0.11 5.08
C LEU A 23 -9.49 -0.96 5.01
N SER A 24 -10.62 -0.75 5.69
CA SER A 24 -11.77 -1.65 5.60
C SER A 24 -12.44 -1.60 4.23
N GLU A 25 -12.48 -0.42 3.62
CA GLU A 25 -13.01 -0.25 2.27
C GLU A 25 -12.06 -0.88 1.25
N VAL A 26 -10.76 -0.59 1.34
CA VAL A 26 -9.76 -1.22 0.47
C VAL A 26 -9.83 -2.74 0.58
N SER A 27 -9.98 -3.28 1.79
CA SER A 27 -10.13 -4.72 2.00
C SER A 27 -11.34 -5.29 1.27
N LYS A 28 -12.48 -4.59 1.31
CA LYS A 28 -13.72 -5.00 0.64
C LYS A 28 -13.60 -4.95 -0.88
N GLU A 29 -13.00 -3.89 -1.43
CA GLU A 29 -12.90 -3.66 -2.88
C GLU A 29 -11.80 -4.49 -3.54
N THR A 30 -10.69 -4.73 -2.83
CA THR A 30 -9.54 -5.50 -3.36
C THR A 30 -9.62 -7.00 -3.05
N GLY A 31 -10.45 -7.40 -2.08
CA GLY A 31 -10.47 -8.76 -1.54
C GLY A 31 -9.26 -9.10 -0.66
N ILE A 32 -8.33 -8.16 -0.44
CA ILE A 32 -7.18 -8.35 0.44
C ILE A 32 -7.65 -8.27 1.89
N SER A 33 -7.19 -9.18 2.75
CA SER A 33 -7.55 -9.13 4.16
C SER A 33 -7.08 -7.83 4.83
N ARG A 34 -7.90 -7.26 5.72
CA ARG A 34 -7.53 -6.08 6.51
C ARG A 34 -6.23 -6.30 7.31
N ALA A 35 -5.99 -7.52 7.79
CA ALA A 35 -4.75 -7.87 8.49
C ALA A 35 -3.52 -7.75 7.58
N THR A 36 -3.62 -8.20 6.32
CA THR A 36 -2.57 -8.06 5.31
C THR A 36 -2.32 -6.59 4.99
N LEU A 37 -3.37 -5.80 4.75
CA LEU A 37 -3.24 -4.36 4.48
C LEU A 37 -2.60 -3.61 5.65
N THR A 38 -3.00 -3.91 6.89
CA THR A 38 -2.38 -3.32 8.09
C THR A 38 -0.89 -3.68 8.18
N ARG A 39 -0.51 -4.91 7.82
CA ARG A 39 0.90 -5.32 7.81
C ARG A 39 1.68 -4.52 6.79
N ILE A 40 1.19 -4.47 5.54
CA ILE A 40 1.78 -3.71 4.44
C ILE A 40 1.96 -2.24 4.80
N ALA A 41 0.97 -1.65 5.48
CA ALA A 41 0.99 -0.25 5.89
C ALA A 41 2.02 0.06 6.99
N ASN A 42 2.18 -0.82 7.98
CA ASN A 42 2.91 -0.49 9.21
C ASN A 42 4.27 -1.17 9.36
N VAL A 43 4.52 -2.27 8.65
CA VAL A 43 5.74 -3.06 8.82
C VAL A 43 6.55 -2.98 7.52
N PRO A 44 7.67 -2.21 7.53
CA PRO A 44 8.60 -2.15 6.40
C PRO A 44 9.15 -3.53 6.06
N GLY A 45 9.33 -3.83 4.77
CA GLY A 45 9.98 -5.08 4.33
C GLY A 45 9.07 -6.29 4.33
N ASN A 46 7.76 -6.10 4.49
CA ASN A 46 6.82 -7.19 4.29
C ASN A 46 6.88 -7.73 2.87
N VAL A 47 6.97 -9.06 2.80
CA VAL A 47 6.78 -9.80 1.57
C VAL A 47 5.29 -9.79 1.23
N THR A 48 4.97 -9.15 0.11
CA THR A 48 3.65 -9.24 -0.52
C THR A 48 3.79 -9.98 -1.85
N ASN A 49 2.73 -10.63 -2.32
CA ASN A 49 2.75 -11.35 -3.59
C ASN A 49 2.30 -10.45 -4.75
N THR A 50 2.57 -10.91 -5.97
CA THR A 50 2.17 -10.20 -7.20
C THR A 50 0.66 -9.98 -7.30
N ASP A 51 -0.15 -10.91 -6.80
CA ASP A 51 -1.61 -10.79 -6.80
C ASP A 51 -2.08 -9.60 -5.96
N THR A 52 -1.47 -9.39 -4.79
CA THR A 52 -1.76 -8.26 -3.92
C THR A 52 -1.34 -6.95 -4.58
N ILE A 53 -0.15 -6.92 -5.21
CA ILE A 53 0.32 -5.76 -5.97
C ILE A 53 -0.67 -5.43 -7.10
N ASN A 54 -1.08 -6.43 -7.88
CA ASN A 54 -2.03 -6.27 -8.97
C ASN A 54 -3.39 -5.73 -8.49
N ALA A 55 -3.92 -6.28 -7.40
CA ALA A 55 -5.19 -5.83 -6.82
C ALA A 55 -5.12 -4.37 -6.32
N LEU A 56 -4.01 -3.98 -5.68
CA LEU A 56 -3.79 -2.61 -5.22
C LEU A 56 -3.59 -1.65 -6.39
N CYS A 57 -2.76 -2.01 -7.38
CA CYS A 57 -2.57 -1.21 -8.59
C CYS A 57 -3.90 -0.97 -9.32
N LYS A 58 -4.74 -1.99 -9.43
CA LYS A 58 -6.08 -1.87 -10.02
C LYS A 58 -7.00 -0.96 -9.20
N TYR A 59 -6.97 -1.04 -7.87
CA TYR A 59 -7.82 -0.23 -7.00
C TYR A 59 -7.40 1.25 -6.95
N PHE A 60 -6.09 1.51 -6.93
CA PHE A 60 -5.55 2.88 -6.91
C PHE A 60 -5.39 3.48 -8.31
N GLU A 61 -5.57 2.68 -9.36
CA GLU A 61 -5.35 3.05 -10.76
C GLU A 61 -3.91 3.56 -10.99
N CYS A 62 -2.93 2.86 -10.42
CA CYS A 62 -1.52 3.24 -10.44
C CYS A 62 -0.63 2.12 -11.01
N GLN A 63 0.58 2.49 -11.42
CA GLN A 63 1.62 1.55 -11.82
C GLN A 63 2.35 0.96 -10.62
N PRO A 64 2.97 -0.23 -10.75
CA PRO A 64 3.75 -0.83 -9.67
C PRO A 64 4.88 0.06 -9.14
N GLY A 65 5.46 0.92 -9.98
CA GLY A 65 6.49 1.87 -9.56
C GLY A 65 5.99 3.03 -8.69
N GLU A 66 4.68 3.30 -8.71
CA GLU A 66 4.04 4.26 -7.78
C GLU A 66 3.66 3.58 -6.46
N LEU A 67 3.38 2.27 -6.50
CA LEU A 67 3.04 1.47 -5.32
C LEU A 67 4.28 0.97 -4.56
N LEU A 68 5.37 0.66 -5.26
CA LEU A 68 6.57 0.05 -4.71
C LEU A 68 7.75 1.00 -4.85
N SER A 69 8.44 1.23 -3.76
CA SER A 69 9.67 2.01 -3.73
C SER A 69 10.80 1.20 -3.14
N TYR A 70 11.98 1.28 -3.76
CA TYR A 70 13.20 0.78 -3.18
C TYR A 70 13.74 1.84 -2.21
N VAL A 71 13.91 1.44 -0.95
CA VAL A 71 14.57 2.25 0.08
C VAL A 71 15.90 1.58 0.38
N GLU A 72 17.00 2.32 0.41
CA GLU A 72 18.27 1.77 0.88
C GLU A 72 18.11 1.26 2.31
N ASP A 73 18.82 0.19 2.65
CA ASP A 73 18.85 -0.30 4.03
C ASP A 73 19.72 0.66 4.84
N GLU A 74 19.19 1.86 5.13
CA GLU A 74 19.78 2.71 6.16
C GLU A 74 19.63 1.96 7.49
N GLU A 75 20.77 1.63 8.09
CA GLU A 75 20.84 1.19 9.46
C GLU A 75 19.89 2.03 10.31
N THR A 76 19.04 1.34 11.08
CA THR A 76 18.38 1.94 12.22
C THR A 76 19.46 2.40 13.20
N ASN A 77 20.02 3.59 12.96
CA ASN A 77 21.04 4.24 13.75
C ASN A 77 20.70 5.74 13.85
N ALA A 78 19.69 6.06 14.67
CA ALA A 78 19.61 7.20 15.59
C ALA A 78 18.20 7.34 16.17
#